data_AF-A0A8C4QXS7-F1
#
_entry.id   AF-A0A8C4QXS7-F1
#
_cell.length_a   1.000
_cell.length_b   1.000
_cell.length_c   1.000
_cell.angle_alpha   90.00
_cell.angle_beta   90.00
_cell.angle_gamma   90.00
#
_symmetry.space_group_name_H-M   'P 1'
#
loop_
_entity.id
_entity.type
_entity.pdbx_description
1 polymer ?
#
loop_
_entity_poly.entity_id
_entity_poly.type
_entity_poly.pdbx_seq_one_letter_code
_entity_poly.pdbx_strand_id
1 'polypeptide(L)'
;MVFNDADGLYTYTYEAEQKEDCAACSQIPQDLTFPSSAKLQHVLNHLMESSALQMKCPAITATIHGRNKTLYMQTVASIEERTRPNLTKTLTELGLSDGQELAVADVTSPQTLLFRLCLKSGA
;
A
#
# COMPACT_ATOMS: atom_id res chain seq x y z
N MET A 1 -1.42 16.15 -22.34
CA MET A 1 -2.05 17.33 -22.98
C MET A 1 -3.04 17.92 -22.00
N VAL A 2 -2.90 19.22 -21.71
CA VAL A 2 -3.85 19.99 -20.91
C VAL A 2 -4.68 20.84 -21.88
N PHE A 3 -6.00 20.83 -21.68
CA PHE A 3 -6.98 21.55 -22.50
C PHE A 3 -7.84 22.43 -21.59
N ASN A 4 -8.04 23.69 -21.96
CA ASN A 4 -8.89 24.64 -21.24
C ASN A 4 -9.66 25.51 -22.24
N ASP A 5 -10.99 25.57 -22.09
CA ASP A 5 -11.93 26.35 -22.91
C ASP A 5 -12.75 27.38 -22.10
N ALA A 6 -12.37 27.67 -20.85
CA ALA A 6 -13.10 28.56 -19.96
C ALA A 6 -13.04 30.06 -20.37
N ASP A 7 -11.93 30.49 -20.99
CA ASP A 7 -11.76 31.82 -21.58
C ASP A 7 -10.95 31.68 -22.88
N GLY A 8 -11.66 31.64 -24.02
CA GLY A 8 -11.04 31.28 -25.31
C GLY A 8 -10.62 29.81 -25.37
N LEU A 9 -9.62 29.50 -26.20
CA LEU A 9 -9.10 28.13 -26.37
C LEU A 9 -7.61 28.11 -25.99
N TYR A 10 -7.25 27.30 -24.99
CA TYR A 10 -5.86 27.12 -24.55
C TYR A 10 -5.48 25.64 -24.48
N THR A 11 -4.33 25.30 -25.09
CA THR A 11 -3.78 23.94 -25.07
C THR A 11 -2.31 23.96 -24.69
N TYR A 12 -1.92 23.09 -23.75
CA TYR A 12 -0.52 22.90 -23.37
C TYR A 12 -0.14 21.42 -23.49
N THR A 13 0.87 21.15 -24.33
CA THR A 13 1.38 19.79 -24.55
C THR A 13 2.81 19.71 -24.03
N TYR A 14 3.03 18.74 -23.15
CA TYR A 14 4.34 18.39 -22.62
C TYR A 14 4.41 16.87 -22.47
N GLU A 15 5.62 16.34 -22.49
CA GLU A 15 5.88 14.94 -22.19
C GLU A 15 5.97 14.78 -20.68
N ALA A 16 5.11 13.95 -20.10
CA ALA A 16 5.18 13.65 -18.68
C ALA A 16 6.31 12.64 -18.44
N GLU A 17 7.28 13.01 -17.60
CA GLU A 17 8.38 12.12 -17.25
C GLU A 17 7.88 10.88 -16.52
N GLN A 18 8.43 9.71 -16.87
CA GLN A 18 8.13 8.48 -16.16
C GLN A 18 8.83 8.48 -14.81
N LYS A 19 8.05 8.37 -13.74
CA LYS A 19 8.61 8.21 -12.40
C LYS A 19 9.19 6.80 -12.24
N GLU A 20 10.49 6.70 -11.96
CA GLU A 20 11.19 5.40 -11.86
C GLU A 20 10.66 4.52 -10.73
N ASP A 21 10.19 5.11 -9.63
CA ASP A 21 9.59 4.44 -8.47
C ASP A 21 8.05 4.38 -8.54
N CYS A 22 7.45 4.45 -9.73
CA CYS A 22 6.00 4.41 -9.87
C CYS A 22 5.41 3.07 -9.41
N ALA A 23 4.51 3.10 -8.42
CA ALA A 23 3.88 1.89 -7.88
C ALA A 23 3.11 1.08 -8.95
N ALA A 24 2.65 1.69 -10.04
CA ALA A 24 1.84 1.01 -11.06
C ALA A 24 2.64 0.44 -12.24
N CYS A 25 3.65 1.17 -12.72
CA CYS A 25 4.39 0.77 -13.94
C CYS A 25 5.86 0.39 -13.68
N SER A 26 6.41 0.67 -12.50
CA SER A 26 7.73 0.16 -12.14
C SER A 26 7.61 -1.30 -11.68
N GLN A 27 8.58 -2.13 -12.04
CA GLN A 27 8.69 -3.52 -11.55
C GLN A 27 9.47 -3.60 -10.22
N ILE A 28 9.73 -2.45 -9.59
CA ILE A 28 10.55 -2.36 -8.39
C ILE A 28 9.60 -2.35 -7.18
N PRO A 29 9.72 -3.30 -6.24
CA PRO A 29 8.95 -3.27 -5.01
C PRO A 29 9.21 -1.97 -4.23
N GLN A 30 8.16 -1.29 -3.80
CA GLN A 30 8.31 -0.08 -2.99
C GLN A 30 8.63 -0.44 -1.54
N ASP A 31 9.63 0.24 -0.96
CA ASP A 31 10.01 0.06 0.43
C ASP A 31 9.07 0.83 1.37
N LEU A 32 8.43 0.12 2.28
CA LEU A 32 7.60 0.68 3.34
C LEU A 32 8.37 0.66 4.66
N THR A 33 8.76 1.84 5.12
CA THR A 33 9.54 1.97 6.36
C THR A 33 8.62 2.24 7.56
N PHE A 34 8.61 1.33 8.53
CA PHE A 34 7.84 1.50 9.77
C PHE A 34 8.68 1.11 10.99
N PRO A 35 8.42 1.67 12.18
CA PRO A 35 9.00 1.14 13.42
C PRO A 35 8.44 -0.25 13.73
N SER A 36 9.23 -1.10 14.38
CA SER A 36 8.78 -2.45 14.78
C SER A 36 7.57 -2.46 15.72
N SER A 37 7.36 -1.37 16.47
CA SER A 37 6.19 -1.14 17.33
C SER A 37 4.97 -0.58 16.59
N ALA A 38 5.07 -0.32 15.27
CA ALA A 38 3.93 0.17 14.49
C ALA A 38 2.79 -0.84 14.49
N LYS A 39 1.57 -0.32 14.53
CA LYS A 39 0.35 -1.11 14.38
C LYS A 39 0.00 -1.28 12.91
N LEU A 40 -0.72 -2.35 12.58
CA LEU A 40 -1.22 -2.57 11.21
C LEU A 40 -2.11 -1.41 10.74
N GLN A 41 -2.87 -0.79 11.65
CA GLN A 41 -3.65 0.42 11.35
C GLN A 41 -2.79 1.56 10.76
N HIS A 42 -1.56 1.73 11.25
CA HIS A 42 -0.67 2.79 10.77
C HIS A 42 -0.21 2.52 9.33
N VAL A 43 0.02 1.26 8.99
CA VAL A 43 0.32 0.83 7.62
C VAL A 43 -0.87 1.11 6.70
N LEU A 44 -2.08 0.75 7.15
CA LEU A 44 -3.31 1.01 6.39
C LEU A 44 -3.51 2.50 6.11
N ASN A 45 -3.36 3.34 7.14
CA ASN A 45 -3.48 4.79 7.00
C ASN A 45 -2.44 5.34 6.02
N HIS A 46 -1.19 4.88 6.10
CA HIS A 46 -0.14 5.29 5.17
C HIS A 46 -0.48 4.94 3.71
N LEU A 47 -1.07 3.77 3.45
CA LEU A 47 -1.51 3.37 2.10
C LEU A 47 -2.65 4.26 1.56
N MET A 48 -3.53 4.75 2.45
CA MET A 48 -4.65 5.63 2.08
C MET A 48 -4.23 7.10 1.94
N GLU A 49 -3.35 7.59 2.82
CA GLU A 49 -2.96 9.01 2.92
C GLU A 49 -1.77 9.37 2.03
N SER A 50 -0.93 8.40 1.65
CA SER A 50 0.23 8.65 0.81
C SER A 50 -0.21 9.21 -0.55
N SER A 51 0.27 10.40 -0.90
CA SER A 51 -0.04 11.08 -2.17
C SER A 51 0.37 10.27 -3.39
N ALA A 52 1.32 9.33 -3.25
CA ALA A 52 1.75 8.44 -4.31
C ALA A 52 0.82 7.24 -4.53
N LEU A 53 0.01 6.87 -3.53
CA LEU A 53 -0.80 5.64 -3.54
C LEU A 53 -2.31 5.93 -3.51
N GLN A 54 -2.75 6.81 -2.59
CA GLN A 54 -4.14 7.24 -2.40
C GLN A 54 -5.17 6.10 -2.50
N MET A 55 -4.85 4.95 -1.90
CA MET A 55 -5.70 3.76 -1.98
C MET A 55 -7.01 3.97 -1.23
N LYS A 56 -8.10 3.33 -1.69
CA LYS A 56 -9.42 3.49 -1.05
C LYS A 56 -9.71 2.43 0.01
N CYS A 57 -9.55 1.17 -0.35
CA CYS A 57 -9.86 0.01 0.49
C CYS A 57 -8.74 -1.05 0.38
N PRO A 58 -7.51 -0.74 0.82
CA PRO A 58 -6.39 -1.66 0.66
C PRO A 58 -6.58 -2.96 1.46
N ALA A 59 -6.46 -4.09 0.76
CA ALA A 59 -6.40 -5.43 1.32
C ALA A 59 -4.94 -5.87 1.42
N ILE A 60 -4.49 -6.16 2.64
CA ILE A 60 -3.09 -6.47 2.94
C ILE A 60 -2.95 -7.96 3.23
N THR A 61 -2.07 -8.62 2.48
CA THR A 61 -1.74 -10.03 2.63
C THR A 61 -0.23 -10.21 2.74
N ALA A 62 0.21 -11.23 3.47
CA ALA A 62 1.63 -11.50 3.68
C ALA A 62 1.90 -13.00 3.81
N THR A 63 3.08 -13.45 3.36
CA THR A 63 3.53 -14.83 3.54
C THR A 63 4.19 -14.98 4.91
N ILE A 64 3.49 -15.58 5.88
CA ILE A 64 4.00 -15.81 7.23
C ILE A 64 4.23 -17.31 7.40
N HIS A 65 5.46 -17.70 7.76
CA HIS A 65 5.88 -19.11 7.92
C HIS A 65 5.53 -20.00 6.71
N GLY A 66 5.72 -19.49 5.49
CA GLY A 66 5.47 -20.23 4.25
C GLY A 66 3.98 -20.38 3.87
N ARG A 67 3.06 -19.70 4.58
CA ARG A 67 1.63 -19.66 4.23
C ARG A 67 1.18 -18.22 3.98
N ASN A 68 0.40 -18.03 2.92
CA ASN A 68 -0.27 -16.76 2.66
C ASN A 68 -1.35 -16.52 3.72
N LYS A 69 -1.20 -15.42 4.47
CA LYS A 69 -2.13 -15.01 5.51
C LYS A 69 -2.67 -13.62 5.18
N THR A 70 -3.99 -13.49 5.24
CA THR A 70 -4.66 -12.18 5.14
C THR A 70 -4.52 -11.44 6.46
N LEU A 71 -3.87 -10.28 6.43
CA LEU A 71 -3.69 -9.44 7.60
C LEU A 71 -4.93 -8.59 7.85
N TYR A 72 -5.44 -7.97 6.79
CA TYR A 72 -6.66 -7.17 6.79
C TYR A 72 -7.27 -7.11 5.39
N MET A 73 -8.59 -7.24 5.30
CA MET A 73 -9.34 -7.11 4.04
C MET A 73 -10.77 -6.65 4.33
N GLN A 74 -11.13 -5.48 3.83
CA GLN A 74 -12.45 -4.87 4.04
C GLN A 74 -13.49 -5.27 2.99
N THR A 75 -13.05 -5.78 1.84
CA THR A 75 -13.95 -6.10 0.71
C THR A 75 -14.91 -7.25 0.99
N VAL A 76 -14.57 -8.14 1.94
CA VAL A 76 -15.38 -9.31 2.30
C VAL A 76 -15.72 -9.25 3.78
N ALA A 77 -16.99 -9.00 4.13
CA ALA A 77 -17.44 -8.79 5.50
C ALA A 77 -17.00 -9.89 6.49
N SER A 78 -17.14 -11.17 6.09
CA SER A 78 -16.71 -12.29 6.94
C SER A 78 -15.19 -12.31 7.22
N ILE A 79 -14.37 -11.83 6.27
CA ILE A 79 -12.92 -11.72 6.44
C ILE A 79 -12.59 -10.47 7.25
N GLU A 80 -13.29 -9.36 7.02
CA GLU A 80 -13.14 -8.12 7.78
C GLU A 80 -13.35 -8.38 9.26
N GLU A 81 -14.47 -9.00 9.66
CA GLU A 81 -14.77 -9.30 11.07
C GLU A 81 -13.66 -10.11 11.75
N ARG A 82 -13.06 -11.07 11.03
CA ARG A 82 -11.98 -11.93 11.52
C ARG A 82 -10.62 -11.24 11.55
N THR A 83 -10.40 -10.25 10.69
CA THR A 83 -9.11 -9.56 10.53
C THR A 83 -9.06 -8.18 11.18
N ARG A 84 -10.20 -7.58 11.50
CA ARG A 84 -10.34 -6.35 12.30
C ARG A 84 -9.52 -6.34 13.60
N PRO A 85 -9.46 -7.43 14.41
CA PRO A 85 -8.61 -7.44 15.60
C PRO A 85 -7.10 -7.39 15.30
N ASN A 86 -6.67 -7.61 14.05
CA ASN A 86 -5.26 -7.46 13.68
C ASN A 86 -4.85 -5.99 13.50
N LEU A 87 -5.80 -5.08 13.26
CA LEU A 87 -5.50 -3.64 13.08
C LEU A 87 -4.84 -3.02 14.31
N THR A 88 -5.21 -3.48 15.51
CA THR A 88 -4.68 -2.99 16.78
C THR A 88 -3.36 -3.64 17.18
N LYS A 89 -2.98 -4.75 16.53
CA LYS A 89 -1.75 -5.50 16.80
C LYS A 89 -0.55 -4.85 16.11
N THR A 90 0.62 -5.05 16.69
CA THR A 90 1.88 -4.58 16.09
C THR A 90 2.31 -5.50 14.94
N LEU A 91 3.18 -4.99 14.06
CA LEU A 91 3.74 -5.77 12.97
C LEU A 91 4.49 -7.01 13.49
N THR A 92 5.20 -6.87 14.62
CA THR A 92 5.90 -7.97 15.29
C THR A 92 4.93 -9.01 15.88
N GLU A 93 3.82 -8.61 16.49
CA GLU A 93 2.79 -9.53 16.99
C GLU A 93 2.09 -10.32 15.87
N LEU A 94 2.02 -9.73 14.68
CA LEU A 94 1.48 -10.40 13.49
C LEU A 94 2.46 -11.40 12.86
N GLY A 95 3.70 -11.45 13.34
CA GLY A 95 4.75 -12.33 12.83
C GLY A 95 5.41 -11.81 11.55
N LEU A 96 5.37 -10.50 11.32
CA LEU A 96 6.08 -9.88 10.19
C LEU A 96 7.54 -9.62 10.55
N SER A 97 8.44 -9.99 9.66
CA SER A 97 9.88 -9.74 9.78
C SER A 97 10.32 -8.58 8.89
N ASP A 98 11.50 -8.04 9.19
CA ASP A 98 12.18 -7.10 8.31
C ASP A 98 12.48 -7.74 6.94
N GLY A 99 12.36 -6.95 5.87
CA GLY A 99 12.53 -7.38 4.48
C GLY A 99 11.39 -8.20 3.90
N GLN A 100 10.30 -8.44 4.65
CA GLN A 100 9.19 -9.25 4.19
C GLN A 100 8.34 -8.54 3.14
N GLU A 101 7.89 -9.27 2.11
CA GLU A 101 7.00 -8.75 1.09
C GLU A 101 5.53 -8.75 1.55
N LEU A 102 4.89 -7.61 1.38
CA LEU A 102 3.46 -7.38 1.60
C LEU A 102 2.78 -7.24 0.23
N ALA A 103 1.79 -8.08 -0.01
CA ALA A 103 0.94 -8.01 -1.19
C ALA A 103 -0.32 -7.21 -0.86
N VAL A 104 -0.45 -6.05 -1.50
CA VAL A 104 -1.55 -5.11 -1.30
C VAL A 104 -2.41 -5.05 -2.56
N ALA A 105 -3.68 -5.38 -2.42
CA ALA A 105 -4.67 -5.25 -3.49
C ALA A 105 -5.66 -4.14 -3.11
N ASP A 106 -6.03 -3.29 -4.06
CA ASP A 106 -6.98 -2.19 -3.83
C ASP A 106 -7.88 -1.99 -5.05
N VAL A 107 -9.03 -1.32 -4.86
CA VAL A 107 -9.95 -0.99 -5.96
C VAL A 107 -9.39 0.05 -6.94
N THR A 108 -8.33 0.79 -6.55
CA THR A 108 -7.66 1.77 -7.42
C THR A 108 -6.73 1.13 -8.45
N SER A 109 -6.33 -0.13 -8.26
CA SER A 109 -5.40 -0.84 -9.15
C SER A 109 -5.90 -2.26 -9.46
N PRO A 110 -5.95 -2.68 -10.73
CA PRO A 110 -6.30 -4.07 -11.07
C PRO A 110 -5.20 -5.08 -10.70
N GLN A 111 -3.97 -4.61 -10.46
CA GLN A 111 -2.83 -5.45 -10.11
C GLN A 111 -2.51 -5.34 -8.61
N THR A 112 -2.16 -6.47 -8.02
CA THR A 112 -1.61 -6.53 -6.66
C THR A 112 -0.24 -5.89 -6.64
N LEU A 113 -0.07 -4.89 -5.78
CA LEU A 113 1.19 -4.20 -5.58
C LEU A 113 2.01 -4.90 -4.49
N LEU A 114 3.30 -5.07 -4.75
CA LEU A 114 4.24 -5.67 -3.82
C LEU A 114 5.06 -4.57 -3.13
N PHE A 115 5.05 -4.62 -1.81
CA PHE A 115 5.81 -3.71 -0.97
C PHE A 115 6.80 -4.49 -0.11
N ARG A 116 8.03 -4.00 0.01
CA ARG A 116 9.00 -4.58 0.94
C ARG A 116 8.91 -3.85 2.26
N LEU A 117 8.68 -4.58 3.34
CA LEU A 117 8.59 -4.03 4.69
C LEU A 117 10.00 -3.81 5.26
N CYS A 118 10.34 -2.57 5.57
CA CYS A 118 11.59 -2.19 6.25
C CYS A 118 11.28 -1.77 7.69
N LEU A 119 11.58 -2.64 8.65
CA LEU A 119 11.41 -2.39 10.07
C LEU A 119 12.62 -1.66 10.62
N LYS A 120 12.45 -0.40 11.02
CA LYS A 120 13.48 0.31 11.79
C LYS A 120 13.43 -0.16 13.24
N SER A 121 14.42 -0.94 13.67
CA SER A 121 14.70 -1.15 15.09
C SER A 121 15.19 0.17 15.66
N GLY A 122 14.41 0.80 16.53
CA GLY A 122 14.90 1.93 17.31
C GLY A 122 16.15 1.52 18.09
N ALA A 123 17.23 2.29 17.92
CA ALA A 123 18.29 2.38 18.91
C ALA A 123 17.77 3.12 20.15
#